data_AF-A0A955N1T6-F1
#
_entry.id   AF-A0A955N1T6-F1
#
_cell.length_a   1.000
_cell.length_b   1.000
_cell.length_c   1.000
_cell.angle_alpha   90.00
_cell.angle_beta   90.00
_cell.angle_gamma   90.00
#
_symmetry.space_group_name_H-M   'P 1'
#
loop_
_entity.id
_entity.type
_entity.pdbx_description
1 polymer ?
#
loop_
_entity_poly.entity_id
_entity_poly.type
_entity_poly.pdbx_seq_one_letter_code
_entity_poly.pdbx_strand_id
1 'polypeptide(L)' 'MKKKPMNYLFFLSMAISFTASDSLQGAILHVSGDAEIGGDGSSWEAPLSAIGEASALAGSGDQIWIKTGT' A
#
# COMPACT_ATOMS: atom_id res chain seq x y z
N MET A 1 27.30 -19.85 48.98
CA MET A 1 27.26 -18.82 47.91
C MET A 1 25.80 -18.65 47.45
N LYS A 2 25.11 -17.59 47.87
CA LYS A 2 23.69 -17.35 47.51
C LYS A 2 23.64 -16.56 46.19
N LYS A 3 23.09 -17.16 45.14
CA LYS A 3 22.90 -16.49 43.83
C LYS A 3 21.86 -15.38 44.01
N LYS A 4 22.25 -14.15 43.66
CA LYS A 4 21.38 -12.97 43.67
C LYS A 4 20.29 -13.16 42.60
N PRO A 5 18.99 -13.02 42.91
CA PRO A 5 17.94 -13.17 41.90
C PRO A 5 18.00 -11.96 40.95
N MET A 6 18.17 -12.24 39.67
CA MET A 6 18.34 -11.26 38.61
C MET A 6 16.96 -10.76 38.17
N ASN A 7 16.66 -9.48 38.42
CA ASN A 7 15.40 -8.83 38.08
C ASN A 7 15.21 -8.79 36.56
N TYR A 8 14.42 -9.71 36.02
CA TYR A 8 14.04 -9.76 34.59
C TYR A 8 13.05 -8.64 34.20
N LEU A 9 12.61 -7.85 35.17
CA LEU A 9 11.71 -6.70 35.00
C LEU A 9 12.32 -5.55 34.15
N PHE A 10 13.60 -5.66 33.78
CA PHE A 10 14.26 -4.72 32.88
C PHE A 10 14.23 -5.12 31.40
N PHE A 11 13.85 -6.36 31.07
CA PHE A 11 13.91 -6.88 29.70
C PHE A 11 12.56 -6.93 28.96
N LEU A 12 11.47 -6.45 29.57
CA LEU A 12 10.12 -6.49 29.00
C LEU A 12 9.62 -5.10 28.55
N SER A 13 10.48 -4.25 27.99
CA SER A 13 10.06 -2.94 27.45
C SER A 13 10.23 -2.79 25.93
N MET A 14 10.62 -3.85 25.22
CA MET A 14 10.91 -3.77 23.79
C MET A 14 9.86 -4.51 22.95
N ALA A 15 8.58 -4.34 23.30
CA ALA A 15 7.50 -4.58 22.34
C ALA A 15 7.53 -3.44 21.34
N ILE A 16 8.26 -3.67 20.24
CA ILE A 16 8.44 -2.78 19.11
C ILE A 16 7.06 -2.26 18.69
N SER A 17 6.81 -0.96 18.90
CA SER A 17 5.73 -0.26 18.22
C SER A 17 6.11 -0.19 16.74
N PHE A 18 5.72 -1.19 15.96
CA PHE A 18 5.75 -1.10 14.51
C PHE A 18 4.58 -0.20 14.11
N THR A 19 4.82 1.11 14.13
CA THR A 19 3.88 2.05 13.51
C THR A 19 3.91 1.73 12.01
N ALA A 20 2.80 1.23 11.47
CA ALA A 20 2.64 1.08 10.04
C ALA A 20 2.98 2.44 9.40
N SER A 21 4.05 2.46 8.62
CA SER A 21 4.37 3.62 7.80
C SER A 21 3.35 3.62 6.68
N ASP A 22 2.31 4.46 6.80
CA ASP A 22 1.49 4.83 5.66
C ASP A 22 2.42 5.29 4.54
N SER A 23 2.26 4.69 3.37
CA SER A 23 3.14 4.90 2.24
C SER A 23 3.16 6.38 1.88
N LEU A 24 4.31 7.04 2.06
CA LEU A 24 4.60 8.33 1.44
C LEU A 24 4.67 8.25 -0.10
N GLN A 25 4.33 7.10 -0.68
CA GLN A 25 4.17 6.89 -2.12
C GLN A 25 2.72 7.20 -2.50
N GLY A 26 2.54 7.88 -3.63
CA GLY A 26 1.22 8.17 -4.16
C GLY A 26 0.45 6.90 -4.53
N ALA A 27 -0.86 7.09 -4.77
CA ALA A 27 -1.79 6.02 -5.04
C ALA A 27 -1.42 5.25 -6.32
N ILE A 28 -1.79 3.98 -6.37
CA ILE A 28 -1.66 3.16 -7.58
C ILE A 28 -3.02 3.11 -8.26
N LEU A 29 -3.07 3.57 -9.51
CA LEU A 29 -4.23 3.49 -10.38
C LEU A 29 -4.04 2.40 -11.41
N HIS A 30 -4.95 1.43 -11.42
CA HIS A 30 -4.95 0.30 -12.33
C HIS A 30 -5.79 0.60 -13.56
N VAL A 31 -5.25 0.31 -14.75
CA VAL A 31 -5.89 0.55 -16.05
C VAL A 31 -5.89 -0.73 -16.86
N SER A 32 -7.04 -1.08 -17.44
CA SER A 32 -7.19 -2.24 -18.33
C SER A 32 -8.12 -1.87 -19.49
N GLY A 33 -7.65 -2.03 -20.73
CA GLY A 33 -8.44 -1.74 -21.93
C GLY A 33 -9.69 -2.63 -22.07
N ASP A 34 -9.68 -3.81 -21.44
CA ASP A 34 -10.80 -4.76 -21.43
C ASP A 34 -11.75 -4.56 -20.24
N ALA A 35 -11.51 -3.54 -19.41
CA ALA A 35 -12.35 -3.28 -18.24
C ALA A 35 -13.73 -2.78 -18.65
N GLU A 36 -14.76 -3.16 -17.89
CA GLU A 36 -16.05 -2.51 -17.98
C GLU A 36 -15.93 -1.04 -17.51
N ILE A 37 -16.73 -0.16 -18.12
CA ILE A 37 -16.77 1.25 -17.73
C ILE A 37 -17.32 1.37 -16.31
N GLY A 38 -16.62 2.10 -15.44
CA GLY A 38 -17.07 2.41 -14.08
C GLY A 38 -16.21 1.85 -12.95
N GLY A 39 -15.09 1.18 -13.25
CA GLY A 39 -14.04 0.90 -12.25
C GLY A 39 -13.41 2.19 -11.72
N ASP A 40 -12.92 2.16 -10.48
CA ASP A 40 -12.31 3.32 -9.82
C ASP A 40 -10.77 3.33 -9.91
N GLY A 41 -10.17 2.26 -10.42
CA GLY A 41 -8.72 2.10 -10.57
C GLY A 41 -8.00 1.74 -9.28
N SER A 42 -8.70 1.58 -8.16
CA SER A 42 -8.07 1.24 -6.87
C SER A 42 -7.51 -0.19 -6.84
N SER A 43 -7.99 -1.07 -7.73
CA SER A 43 -7.54 -2.46 -7.84
C SER A 43 -7.71 -3.04 -9.24
N TRP A 44 -7.19 -4.25 -9.47
CA TRP A 44 -7.37 -4.99 -10.72
C TRP A 44 -8.77 -5.58 -10.90
N GLU A 45 -9.56 -5.65 -9.83
CA GLU A 45 -10.97 -6.07 -9.86
C GLU A 45 -11.91 -4.95 -10.32
N ALA A 46 -11.51 -3.69 -10.11
CA ALA A 46 -12.21 -2.49 -10.57
C ALA A 46 -11.28 -1.52 -11.32
N PRO A 47 -10.60 -1.96 -12.39
CA PRO A 47 -9.64 -1.12 -13.09
C PRO A 47 -10.35 -0.04 -13.92
N LEU A 48 -9.67 1.07 -14.16
CA LEU A 48 -10.13 2.10 -15.08
C LEU A 48 -10.07 1.56 -16.52
N SER A 49 -11.06 1.92 -17.32
CA SER A 49 -11.19 1.46 -18.71
C SER A 49 -10.23 2.19 -19.67
N ALA A 50 -9.79 3.39 -19.28
CA ALA A 50 -8.96 4.24 -20.13
C ALA A 50 -7.83 4.92 -19.35
N ILE A 51 -6.67 5.04 -19.99
CA ILE A 51 -5.50 5.75 -19.43
C ILE A 51 -5.76 7.25 -19.22
N GLY A 52 -6.68 7.82 -20.00
CA GLY A 52 -7.10 9.22 -19.85
C GLY A 52 -7.81 9.48 -18.52
N GLU A 53 -8.61 8.52 -18.05
CA GLU A 53 -9.27 8.60 -16.74
C GLU A 53 -8.23 8.54 -15.62
N ALA A 54 -7.28 7.60 -15.71
CA ALA A 54 -6.19 7.51 -14.73
C ALA A 54 -5.32 8.77 -14.70
N SER A 55 -5.04 9.37 -15.85
CA SER A 55 -4.25 10.61 -15.92
C SER A 55 -4.98 11.82 -15.33
N ALA A 56 -6.32 11.84 -15.39
CA ALA A 56 -7.13 12.89 -14.78
C ALA A 56 -7.24 12.73 -13.25
N LEU A 57 -7.12 11.49 -12.74
CA LEU A 57 -7.18 11.16 -11.31
C LEU A 57 -5.81 11.19 -10.62
N ALA A 58 -4.74 10.88 -11.35
CA ALA A 58 -3.39 10.79 -10.81
C ALA A 58 -2.86 12.16 -10.35
N GLY A 59 -2.43 12.21 -9.09
CA GLY A 59 -1.68 13.30 -8.51
C GLY A 59 -0.16 13.10 -8.58
N SER A 60 0.57 14.09 -8.06
CA SER A 60 2.02 14.00 -7.95
C SER A 60 2.43 12.86 -7.01
N GLY A 61 3.21 11.91 -7.54
CA GLY A 61 3.70 10.74 -6.79
C GLY A 61 2.85 9.49 -6.99
N ASP A 62 1.70 9.60 -7.66
CA ASP A 62 0.86 8.46 -8.01
C ASP A 62 1.48 7.66 -9.16
N GLN A 63 1.11 6.39 -9.23
CA GLN A 63 1.56 5.46 -10.25
C GLN A 63 0.37 4.97 -11.06
N ILE A 64 0.54 4.88 -12.37
CA ILE A 64 -0.46 4.30 -13.27
C ILE A 64 0.06 2.96 -13.76
N TRP A 65 -0.64 1.89 -13.42
CA TRP A 65 -0.29 0.51 -13.77
C TRP A 65 -1.24 0.01 -14.84
N ILE A 66 -0.70 -0.39 -15.99
CA ILE A 66 -1.48 -0.81 -17.15
C ILE A 66 -1.38 -2.31 -17.30
N LYS A 67 -2.52 -2.98 -17.44
CA LYS A 67 -2.57 -4.43 -17.72
C LYS A 67 -1.87 -4.70 -19.04
N THR A 68 -0.95 -5.65 -19.05
CA THR A 68 -0.33 -6.10 -20.29
C THR A 68 -1.33 -6.91 -21.12
N GLY A 69 -1.39 -6.63 -22.42
CA GLY A 69 -2.29 -7.31 -23.35
C GLY A 69 -3.57 -6.51 -23.66
N THR A 70 -4.23 -6.97 -24.72
CA THR A 70 -5.53 -6.56 -25.26
C THR A 70 -6.28 -7.79 -25.70
#